data_AF-A0A831RVK7-F1
#
_entry.id   AF-A0A831RVK7-F1
#
_cell.length_a   1.000
_cell.length_b   1.000
_cell.length_c   1.000
_cell.angle_alpha   90.00
_cell.angle_beta   90.00
_cell.angle_gamma   90.00
#
_symmetry.space_group_name_H-M   'P 1'
#
loop_
_entity.id
_entity.type
_entity.pdbx_description
1 polymer ?
#
loop_
_entity_poly.entity_id
_entity_poly.type
_entity_poly.pdbx_seq_one_letter_code
_entity_poly.pdbx_strand_id
1 'polypeptide(L)'
;MGNRSRFIFVPDYTSHWQQAEKSVAEIQHQGIIDQELSGLRLDQALARLFADYSRSRLQAWIRDGRVQVDGEVRRPRDKVWAGERVLLQAVPETDQRCEP
;
A
#
# COMPACT_ATOMS: atom_id res chain seq x y z
N MET A 1 -6.52 -43.67 46.87
CA MET A 1 -6.99 -42.29 47.13
C MET A 1 -6.70 -41.45 45.91
N GLY A 2 -7.76 -40.98 45.24
CA GLY A 2 -7.61 -40.08 44.11
C GLY A 2 -7.15 -38.69 44.53
N ASN A 3 -6.44 -38.02 43.64
CA ASN A 3 -6.40 -36.56 43.49
C ASN A 3 -6.12 -36.31 42.01
N ARG A 4 -7.17 -36.06 41.22
CA ARG A 4 -7.74 -34.73 40.87
C ARG A 4 -6.80 -33.90 39.99
N SER A 5 -7.22 -33.80 38.74
CA SER A 5 -6.85 -32.83 37.72
C SER A 5 -6.39 -31.47 38.26
N ARG A 6 -5.34 -30.92 37.64
CA ARG A 6 -5.41 -29.57 37.05
C ARG A 6 -4.31 -29.39 35.99
N PHE A 7 -4.76 -29.14 34.77
CA PHE A 7 -4.05 -28.45 33.70
C PHE A 7 -3.22 -27.28 34.25
N ILE A 8 -1.96 -27.13 33.83
CA ILE A 8 -1.55 -26.05 32.90
C ILE A 8 -0.32 -26.57 32.12
N PHE A 9 -0.52 -26.93 30.86
CA PHE A 9 0.52 -27.22 29.89
C PHE A 9 0.96 -25.89 29.29
N VAL A 10 2.06 -25.30 29.77
CA VAL A 10 2.76 -24.22 29.06
C VAL A 10 4.16 -24.72 28.73
N PRO A 11 4.37 -25.32 27.55
CA PRO A 11 5.70 -25.60 27.05
C PRO A 11 6.10 -24.52 26.03
N ASP A 12 7.17 -23.83 26.40
CA ASP A 12 8.25 -23.42 25.51
C ASP A 12 7.91 -22.49 24.33
N TYR A 13 7.57 -21.24 24.67
CA TYR A 13 7.63 -20.14 23.70
C TYR A 13 9.04 -19.52 23.67
N THR A 14 10.07 -20.37 23.58
CA THR A 14 11.46 -19.93 23.48
C THR A 14 12.16 -20.77 22.44
N SER A 15 11.97 -20.41 21.16
CA SER A 15 12.94 -20.60 20.04
C SER A 15 12.28 -20.84 18.67
N HIS A 16 11.37 -19.96 18.19
CA HIS A 16 11.01 -19.96 16.75
C HIS A 16 10.42 -18.63 16.22
N TRP A 17 10.99 -17.48 16.58
CA TRP A 17 10.66 -16.18 15.93
C TRP A 17 11.77 -15.66 15.01
N GLN A 18 12.65 -16.52 14.50
CA GLN A 18 13.77 -16.11 13.62
C GLN A 18 13.36 -15.95 12.13
N GLN A 19 12.09 -15.64 11.82
CA GLN A 19 11.70 -15.33 10.45
C GLN A 19 10.34 -14.60 10.36
N ALA A 20 10.25 -13.41 10.95
CA ALA A 20 9.24 -12.43 10.57
C ALA A 20 9.85 -11.07 10.18
N GLU A 21 11.17 -11.03 9.90
CA GLU A 21 11.79 -10.02 9.03
C GLU A 21 11.36 -10.28 7.58
N LYS A 22 10.06 -10.41 7.33
CA LYS A 22 9.56 -10.35 5.97
C LYS A 22 9.67 -8.89 5.57
N SER A 23 10.86 -8.54 5.08
CA SER A 23 11.21 -7.30 4.41
C SER A 23 9.98 -6.80 3.68
N VAL A 24 9.42 -5.69 4.15
CA VAL A 24 8.31 -5.01 3.48
C VAL A 24 8.85 -4.58 2.13
N ALA A 25 8.70 -5.43 1.12
CA ALA A 25 9.18 -5.14 -0.21
C ALA A 25 8.33 -3.98 -0.74
N GLU A 26 8.86 -2.77 -0.73
CA GLU A 26 8.20 -1.60 -1.32
C GLU A 26 7.82 -1.95 -2.76
N ILE A 27 6.54 -1.80 -3.08
CA ILE A 27 6.02 -2.15 -4.39
C ILE A 27 6.02 -0.88 -5.22
N GLN A 28 6.70 -0.89 -6.35
CA GLN A 28 6.72 0.23 -7.26
C GLN A 28 5.76 -0.02 -8.43
N HIS A 29 4.84 0.90 -8.64
CA HIS A 29 3.96 0.93 -9.79
C HIS A 29 4.35 2.09 -10.71
N GLN A 30 4.25 1.85 -12.00
CA GLN A 30 4.49 2.85 -13.02
C GLN A 30 3.41 2.77 -14.07
N GLY A 31 2.98 3.91 -14.58
CA GLY A 31 2.01 4.00 -15.66
C GLY A 31 2.16 5.31 -16.41
N ILE A 32 1.49 5.41 -17.55
CA ILE A 32 1.49 6.60 -18.40
C ILE A 32 0.06 7.15 -18.39
N ILE A 33 -0.08 8.47 -18.30
CA ILE A 33 -1.39 9.12 -18.39
C ILE A 33 -1.87 9.08 -19.84
N ASP A 34 -2.99 8.41 -20.06
CA ASP A 34 -3.66 8.39 -21.36
C ASP A 34 -4.38 9.71 -21.66
N GLN A 35 -4.73 9.95 -22.93
CA GLN A 35 -5.46 11.15 -23.33
C GLN A 35 -6.81 11.33 -22.60
N GLU A 36 -7.47 10.22 -22.25
CA GLU A 36 -8.73 10.22 -21.48
C GLU A 36 -8.56 10.66 -20.03
N LEU A 37 -7.32 10.62 -19.52
CA LEU A 37 -6.94 11.03 -18.17
C LEU A 37 -6.33 12.43 -18.14
N SER A 38 -6.09 13.02 -19.31
CA SER A 38 -5.52 14.36 -19.46
C SER A 38 -6.45 15.44 -18.91
N GLY A 39 -5.89 16.42 -18.21
CA GLY A 39 -6.62 17.51 -17.56
C GLY A 39 -7.37 17.11 -16.29
N LEU A 40 -7.35 15.82 -15.91
CA LEU A 40 -7.87 15.36 -14.63
C LEU A 40 -6.91 15.71 -13.49
N ARG A 41 -7.44 15.70 -12.27
CA ARG A 41 -6.63 15.81 -11.07
C ARG A 41 -5.80 14.54 -10.89
N LEU A 42 -4.57 14.67 -10.39
CA LEU A 42 -3.68 13.55 -10.11
C LEU A 42 -4.36 12.45 -9.29
N ASP A 43 -5.13 12.81 -8.27
CA ASP A 43 -5.87 11.84 -7.45
C ASP A 43 -6.91 11.03 -8.25
N GLN A 44 -7.57 11.66 -9.22
CA GLN A 44 -8.55 11.01 -10.09
C GLN A 44 -7.87 10.16 -11.16
N ALA A 45 -6.79 10.67 -11.75
CA ALA A 45 -6.01 9.95 -12.74
C ALA A 45 -5.41 8.68 -12.13
N LEU A 46 -4.81 8.77 -10.93
CA LEU A 46 -4.29 7.62 -10.19
C LEU A 46 -5.36 6.60 -9.85
N ALA A 47 -6.56 7.05 -9.44
CA ALA A 47 -7.65 6.12 -9.12
C ALA A 47 -8.16 5.36 -10.35
N ARG A 48 -7.97 5.90 -11.56
CA ARG A 48 -8.29 5.21 -12.82
C ARG A 48 -7.13 4.34 -13.29
N LEU A 49 -5.90 4.84 -13.16
CA LEU A 49 -4.67 4.15 -13.57
C LEU A 49 -4.36 2.94 -12.66
N PHE A 50 -4.63 3.09 -11.36
CA PHE A 50 -4.40 2.08 -10.33
C PHE A 50 -5.70 1.80 -9.57
N ALA A 51 -6.68 1.22 -10.27
CA ALA A 51 -7.99 0.86 -9.71
C ALA A 51 -7.90 -0.17 -8.57
N ASP A 52 -6.76 -0.86 -8.44
CA ASP A 52 -6.49 -1.83 -7.37
C ASP A 52 -6.32 -1.17 -5.98
N TYR A 53 -6.09 0.15 -5.92
CA TYR A 53 -5.88 0.87 -4.67
C TYR A 53 -7.03 1.82 -4.34
N SER A 54 -7.42 1.86 -3.07
CA SER A 54 -8.44 2.80 -2.59
C SER A 54 -7.96 4.25 -2.70
N ARG A 55 -8.89 5.16 -3.03
CA ARG A 55 -8.60 6.60 -3.18
C ARG A 55 -7.94 7.23 -1.96
N SER A 56 -8.37 6.87 -0.75
CA SER A 56 -7.80 7.38 0.51
C SER A 56 -6.33 7.01 0.67
N ARG A 57 -5.94 5.80 0.22
CA ARG A 57 -4.56 5.30 0.25
C ARG A 57 -3.71 6.00 -0.80
N LEU A 58 -4.21 6.13 -2.03
CA LEU A 58 -3.56 6.92 -3.08
C LEU A 58 -3.32 8.37 -2.60
N GLN A 59 -4.31 9.01 -1.97
CA GLN A 59 -4.16 10.34 -1.41
C GLN A 59 -3.10 10.42 -0.30
N ALA A 60 -2.99 9.39 0.55
CA ALA A 60 -1.92 9.33 1.55
C ALA A 60 -0.54 9.29 0.87
N TRP A 61 -0.33 8.39 -0.10
CA TRP A 61 0.94 8.28 -0.81
C TRP A 61 1.32 9.54 -1.58
N ILE A 62 0.34 10.24 -2.19
CA ILE A 62 0.60 11.53 -2.84
C ILE A 62 1.05 12.57 -1.80
N ARG A 63 0.39 12.63 -0.63
CA ARG A 63 0.77 13.54 0.46
C ARG A 63 2.14 13.23 1.05
N ASP A 64 2.49 11.94 1.13
CA ASP A 64 3.77 11.44 1.62
C ASP A 64 4.90 11.62 0.60
N GLY A 65 4.61 12.15 -0.61
CA GLY A 65 5.59 12.35 -1.66
C GLY A 65 6.06 11.05 -2.34
N ARG A 66 5.32 9.96 -2.16
CA ARG A 66 5.57 8.65 -2.77
C ARG A 66 5.04 8.53 -4.20
N VAL A 67 4.35 9.56 -4.69
CA VAL A 67 3.89 9.65 -6.07
C VAL A 67 4.64 10.76 -6.79
N GLN A 68 5.24 10.40 -7.91
CA GLN A 68 5.95 11.31 -8.81
C GLN A 68 5.29 11.29 -10.18
N VAL A 69 5.13 12.46 -10.77
CA VAL A 69 4.66 12.66 -12.14
C VAL A 69 5.79 13.31 -12.89
N ASP A 70 6.30 12.62 -13.91
CA ASP A 70 7.47 13.04 -14.70
C ASP A 70 8.72 13.34 -13.85
N GLY A 71 8.87 12.61 -12.73
CA GLY A 71 9.97 12.80 -11.77
C GLY A 71 9.73 13.89 -10.72
N GLU A 72 8.58 14.58 -10.75
CA GLU A 72 8.23 15.60 -9.76
C GLU A 72 7.12 15.15 -8.80
N VAL A 73 7.28 15.42 -7.50
CA VAL A 73 6.21 15.20 -6.52
C VAL A 73 5.14 16.28 -6.70
N ARG A 74 3.93 15.86 -7.05
CA ARG A 74 2.78 16.74 -7.31
C ARG A 74 1.71 16.59 -6.23
N ARG A 75 0.92 17.63 -6.03
CA ARG A 75 -0.19 17.59 -5.06
C ARG A 75 -1.36 16.80 -5.65
N PRO A 76 -2.24 16.20 -4.82
CA PRO A 76 -3.37 15.42 -5.33
C PRO A 76 -4.31 16.22 -6.24
N ARG A 77 -4.40 17.53 -6.00
CA ARG A 77 -5.23 18.48 -6.72
C ARG A 77 -4.61 18.98 -8.04
N ASP A 78 -3.33 18.71 -8.27
CA ASP A 78 -2.65 19.18 -9.46
C ASP A 78 -3.18 18.41 -10.67
N LYS A 79 -3.21 19.08 -11.83
CA LYS A 79 -3.66 18.45 -13.06
C LYS A 79 -2.53 17.64 -13.68
N VAL A 80 -2.88 16.51 -14.27
CA VAL A 80 -1.97 15.71 -15.10
C VAL A 80 -2.31 15.84 -16.57
N TRP A 81 -1.34 15.57 -17.43
CA TRP A 81 -1.46 15.66 -18.88
C TRP A 81 -1.12 14.33 -19.54
N ALA A 82 -1.75 14.08 -20.70
CA ALA A 82 -1.46 12.91 -21.50
C ALA A 82 0.05 12.80 -21.81
N GLY A 83 0.60 11.60 -21.68
CA GLY A 83 2.02 11.33 -21.89
C GLY A 83 2.89 11.53 -20.66
N GLU A 84 2.36 12.09 -19.56
CA GLU A 84 3.10 12.16 -18.30
C GLU A 84 3.29 10.77 -17.70
N ARG A 85 4.49 10.50 -17.18
CA ARG A 85 4.82 9.23 -16.53
C ARG A 85 4.55 9.33 -15.04
N VAL A 86 3.69 8.46 -14.53
CA VAL A 86 3.39 8.38 -13.10
C VAL A 86 4.15 7.23 -12.48
N LEU A 87 4.82 7.52 -11.38
CA LEU A 87 5.56 6.57 -10.56
C LEU A 87 4.99 6.61 -9.15
N LEU A 88 4.44 5.49 -8.71
CA LEU A 88 3.82 5.30 -7.41
C LEU A 88 4.65 4.30 -6.60
N GLN A 89 5.13 4.71 -5.45
CA GLN A 89 5.77 3.83 -4.47
C GLN A 89 4.73 3.39 -3.44
N ALA A 90 4.12 2.24 -3.70
CA ALA A 90 3.15 1.63 -2.80
C ALA A 90 3.86 0.92 -1.63
N VAL A 91 3.44 1.25 -0.42
CA VAL A 91 3.80 0.46 0.76
C VAL A 91 2.79 -0.66 0.88
N PRO A 92 3.21 -1.94 0.87
CA PRO A 92 2.29 -3.01 1.19
C PRO A 92 1.90 -2.87 2.66
N GLU A 93 0.67 -2.42 2.90
CA GLU A 93 0.04 -2.62 4.19
C GLU A 93 -0.17 -4.13 4.35
N THR A 94 0.29 -4.70 5.45
CA THR A 94 -0.18 -6.02 5.90
C THR A 94 -1.66 -5.85 6.20
N ASP A 95 -2.50 -6.18 5.22
CA ASP A 95 -3.95 -6.08 5.33
C ASP A 95 -4.44 -6.98 6.48
N GLN A 96 -4.64 -6.39 7.66
CA GLN A 96 -5.43 -6.98 8.72
C GLN A 96 -6.88 -6.48 8.58
N ARG A 97 -7.64 -7.21 7.74
CA ARG A 97 -9.12 -7.27 7.62
C ARG A 97 -9.69 -6.72 6.31
N CYS A 98 -9.78 -7.61 5.33
CA CYS A 98 -11.02 -7.80 4.57
C CYS A 98 -11.97 -8.68 5.41
N GLU A 99 -13.07 -8.13 5.92
CA GLU A 99 -14.16 -8.93 6.48
C GLU A 99 -15.27 -9.07 5.40
N PRO A 100 -15.96 -10.23 5.34
CA PRO A 100 -16.69 -10.74 4.17
C PRO A 100 -17.98 -9.99 3.81
#